data_AF-A0A4Q5QF45-F1
#
_entry.id   AF-A0A4Q5QF45-F1
#
_cell.length_a   1.000
_cell.length_b   1.000
_cell.length_c   1.000
_cell.angle_alpha   90.00
_cell.angle_beta   90.00
_cell.angle_gamma   90.00
#
_symmetry.space_group_name_H-M   'P 1'
#
loop_
_entity.id
_entity.type
_entity.pdbx_description
1 polymer ?
#
loop_
_entity_poly.entity_id
_entity_poly.type
_entity_poly.pdbx_seq_one_letter_code
_entity_poly.pdbx_strand_id
1 'polypeptide(L)' 'SGAVAGLSVGYRATSVRQGGRRELLSVELVEVSLVAVPMQVLARVEVVP' A
#
# COMPACT_ATOMS: atom_id res chain seq x y z
N SER A 1 -11.66 -13.83 -16.94
CA SER A 1 -11.95 -12.75 -15.97
C SER A 1 -10.64 -12.06 -15.66
N GLY A 2 -10.47 -10.78 -16.04
CA GLY A 2 -9.19 -10.08 -15.86
C GLY A 2 -8.83 -9.99 -14.38
N ALA A 3 -7.80 -10.73 -13.95
CA ALA A 3 -7.48 -10.88 -12.54
C ALA A 3 -6.83 -9.61 -12.00
N VAL A 4 -7.56 -8.87 -11.16
CA VAL A 4 -7.04 -7.74 -10.39
C VAL A 4 -6.37 -8.32 -9.14
N ALA A 5 -5.05 -8.53 -9.22
CA ALA A 5 -4.25 -9.10 -8.13
C ALA A 5 -3.29 -8.08 -7.49
N GLY A 6 -3.26 -6.84 -7.97
CA GLY A 6 -2.49 -5.75 -7.36
C GLY A 6 -3.21 -5.17 -6.15
N LEU A 7 -2.43 -4.69 -5.19
CA LEU A 7 -2.91 -4.07 -3.95
C LEU A 7 -2.49 -2.60 -3.91
N SER A 8 -3.42 -1.72 -3.54
CA SER A 8 -3.14 -0.34 -3.15
C SER A 8 -3.54 -0.12 -1.69
N VAL A 9 -2.74 0.66 -0.96
CA VAL A 9 -2.95 0.98 0.45
C VAL A 9 -2.93 2.49 0.61
N GLY A 10 -4.10 3.08 0.87
CA GLY A 10 -4.25 4.50 1.17
C GLY A 10 -4.12 4.73 2.67
N TYR A 11 -3.27 5.66 3.08
CA TYR A 11 -3.02 5.96 4.49
C TYR A 11 -2.74 7.44 4.73
N ARG A 12 -2.95 7.88 5.97
CA ARG A 12 -2.54 9.20 6.46
C ARG A 12 -1.33 9.03 7.37
N ALA A 13 -0.22 9.69 7.05
CA ALA A 13 0.94 9.68 7.94
C ALA A 13 0.65 10.48 9.21
N THR A 14 0.91 9.88 10.38
CA THR A 14 0.72 10.51 11.69
C THR A 14 2.05 10.79 12.39
N SER A 15 3.11 10.06 12.05
CA SER A 15 4.49 10.36 12.44
C SER A 15 5.46 10.06 11.29
N VAL A 16 6.36 10.99 11.03
CA VAL A 16 7.30 10.94 9.91
C VAL A 16 8.67 11.41 10.38
N ARG A 17 9.73 10.71 9.96
CA ARG A 17 11.10 11.23 10.04
C ARG A 17 11.55 11.69 8.67
N GLN A 18 12.02 12.92 8.60
CA GLN A 18 12.57 13.51 7.39
C GLN A 18 14.10 13.36 7.36
N GLY A 19 14.66 13.16 6.17
CA GLY A 19 16.09 12.99 5.92
C GLY A 19 16.35 12.91 4.41
N GLY A 20 17.38 12.17 3.97
CA GLY A 20 17.61 11.91 2.53
C GLY A 20 16.44 11.17 1.84
N ARG A 21 15.55 10.56 2.62
CA ARG A 21 14.24 10.06 2.21
C ARG A 21 13.22 10.30 3.32
N ARG A 22 11.95 10.27 2.97
CA ARG A 22 10.84 10.34 3.92
C ARG A 22 10.56 8.95 4.50
N GLU A 23 10.61 8.83 5.81
CA GLU A 23 10.31 7.58 6.52
C GLU A 23 9.01 7.72 7.31
N LEU A 24 8.07 6.81 7.06
CA LEU A 24 6.77 6.76 7.73
C LEU A 24 6.90 5.89 8.97
N LEU A 25 6.90 6.52 10.15
CA LEU A 25 7.05 5.81 11.42
C LEU A 25 5.70 5.33 11.96
N SER A 26 4.63 6.07 11.68
CA SER A 26 3.27 5.72 12.03
C SER A 26 2.30 6.27 10.99
N VAL A 27 1.26 5.48 10.70
CA VAL A 27 0.21 5.84 9.75
C VAL A 27 -1.15 5.38 10.28
N GLU A 28 -2.19 6.12 9.91
CA GLU A 28 -3.57 5.69 10.02
C GLU A 28 -4.01 5.11 8.67
N LEU A 29 -4.50 3.87 8.68
CA LEU A 29 -5.02 3.23 7.47
C LEU A 29 -6.36 3.88 7.09
N VAL A 30 -6.49 4.28 5.83
CA VAL A 30 -7.71 4.90 5.31
C VAL A 30 -8.46 3.92 4.42
N GLU A 31 -7.76 3.27 3.50
CA GLU A 31 -8.38 2.33 2.56
C GLU A 31 -7.42 1.25 2.06
N VAL A 32 -8.00 0.15 1.61
CA VAL A 32 -7.32 -0.94 0.91
C VAL A 32 -8.16 -1.30 -0.31
N SER A 33 -7.54 -1.32 -1.50
CA SER A 33 -8.23 -1.56 -2.75
C SER A 33 -7.47 -2.48 -3.69
N LEU A 34 -8.21 -3.21 -4.54
CA LEU A 34 -7.66 -4.03 -5.60
C LEU A 34 -7.43 -3.16 -6.85
N VAL A 35 -6.23 -3.24 -7.41
CA VAL A 35 -5.83 -2.45 -8.59
C VAL A 35 -5.16 -3.32 -9.64
N ALA A 36 -5.34 -2.95 -10.92
CA ALA A 36 -4.74 -3.69 -12.02
C ALA A 36 -3.21 -3.50 -12.07
N VAL A 37 -2.74 -2.29 -11.76
CA VAL A 37 -1.31 -1.94 -11.78
C VAL A 37 -0.96 -1.23 -10.45
N PRO A 38 -0.27 -1.90 -9.51
CA PRO A 38 0.10 -1.29 -8.23
C PRO A 38 1.35 -0.41 -8.38
N MET A 39 1.43 0.67 -7.59
CA MET A 39 2.62 1.53 -7.53
C MET A 39 3.86 0.79 -6.99
N GLN A 40 3.64 -0.14 -6.06
CA GLN A 40 4.67 -1.07 -5.61
C GLN A 40 4.41 -2.43 -6.26
N VAL A 41 5.34 -2.85 -7.13
CA VAL A 41 5.26 -4.09 -7.92
C VAL A 41 4.93 -5.33 -7.08
N LEU A 42 5.45 -5.43 -5.86
CA LEU A 42 5.24 -6.55 -4.94
C LEU A 42 3.98 -6.42 -4.08
N ALA A 43 3.27 -5.29 -4.13
CA ALA A 43 2.00 -5.13 -3.43
C ALA A 43 0.92 -5.94 -4.16
N ARG A 44 0.71 -7.18 -3.71
CA ARG A 44 -0.25 -8.14 -4.28
C ARG A 44 -1.12 -8.73 -3.19
N VAL A 45 -2.27 -9.28 -3.60
CA VAL A 45 -3.16 -10.04 -2.74
C VAL A 45 -3.14 -11.51 -3.15
N GLU A 46 -3.11 -12.40 -2.17
CA GLU A 46 -3.25 -13.84 -2.36
C GLU A 46 -4.20 -14.41 -1.30
N VAL A 47 -4.85 -15.52 -1.62
CA VAL A 47 -5.70 -16.24 -0.67
C VAL A 47 -4.85 -17.32 -0.01
N VAL A 48 -4.83 -17.33 1.32
CA VAL A 48 -4.12 -18.33 2.13
C VAL A 48 -5.19 -19.22 2.80
N PRO A 49 -5.01 -20.56 2.81
CA PRO A 49 -5.96 -21.51 3.41
C PRO A 49 -6.02 -21.47 4.94
#